data_AF-A0A6H1K2N6-F1
#
_entry.id   AF-A0A6H1K2N6-F1
#
_cell.length_a   1.000
_cell.length_b   1.000
_cell.length_c   1.000
_cell.angle_alpha   90.00
_cell.angle_beta   90.00
_cell.angle_gamma   90.00
#
_symmetry.space_group_name_H-M   'P 1'
#
loop_
_entity.id
_entity.type
_entity.pdbx_description
1 polymer ?
#
loop_
_entity_poly.entity_id
_entity_poly.type
_entity_poly.pdbx_seq_one_letter_code
_entity_poly.pdbx_strand_id
1 'polypeptide(L)'
;MAVPAYRTIRAPLHGTVRDGITVTGSDPGTWHDAAEVLRPHAVDRTGAVHGTRPLASADEPADEVPRGRARTGIVLDPGTGR
;
A
#
# COMPACT_ATOMS: atom_id res chain seq x y z
N MET A 1 -9.75 -7.00 -10.65
CA MET A 1 -8.38 -6.50 -10.92
C MET A 1 -7.44 -7.68 -10.81
N ALA A 2 -6.82 -8.10 -11.92
CA ALA A 2 -5.90 -9.24 -11.91
C ALA A 2 -4.57 -8.79 -11.28
N VAL A 3 -4.14 -9.50 -10.24
CA VAL A 3 -2.76 -9.40 -9.73
C VAL A 3 -1.84 -9.82 -10.89
N PRO A 4 -0.89 -8.99 -11.35
CA PRO A 4 0.03 -9.40 -12.41
C PRO A 4 0.77 -10.65 -11.94
N ALA A 5 0.86 -11.67 -12.81
CA ALA A 5 1.62 -12.87 -12.55
C ALA A 5 2.99 -12.51 -11.97
N TYR A 6 3.28 -13.09 -10.80
CA TYR A 6 4.55 -13.10 -10.07
C TYR A 6 5.74 -12.62 -10.91
N ARG A 7 6.25 -11.43 -10.60
CA ARG A 7 7.46 -10.85 -11.19
C ARG A 7 8.71 -11.50 -10.59
N THR A 8 9.81 -11.53 -11.34
CA THR A 8 11.11 -12.03 -10.88
C THR A 8 11.78 -11.02 -9.93
N ILE A 9 12.33 -11.49 -8.81
CA ILE A 9 13.22 -10.72 -7.95
C ILE A 9 14.66 -11.08 -8.28
N ARG A 10 15.53 -10.08 -8.44
CA ARG A 10 16.97 -10.28 -8.63
C ARG A 10 17.71 -9.81 -7.38
N ALA A 11 18.48 -10.71 -6.76
CA ALA A 11 19.26 -10.41 -5.57
C ALA A 11 20.67 -11.05 -5.67
N PRO A 12 21.71 -10.42 -5.07
CA PRO A 12 23.06 -10.97 -5.07
C PRO A 12 23.18 -12.11 -4.03
N LEU A 13 22.96 -13.35 -4.45
CA LEU A 13 22.89 -14.51 -3.55
C LEU A 13 24.10 -14.67 -2.61
N HIS A 14 25.32 -14.49 -3.12
CA HIS A 14 26.53 -14.56 -2.29
C HIS A 14 26.58 -13.47 -1.23
N GLY A 15 26.18 -12.24 -1.57
CA GLY A 15 26.11 -11.13 -0.62
C GLY A 15 25.06 -11.39 0.45
N THR A 16 23.89 -11.90 0.06
CA THR A 16 22.82 -12.19 1.02
C THR A 16 23.22 -13.25 2.06
N VAL A 17 24.00 -14.26 1.66
CA VAL A 17 24.51 -15.28 2.59
C VAL A 17 25.61 -14.71 3.49
N ARG A 18 26.64 -14.08 2.89
CA ARG A 18 27.80 -13.59 3.64
C ARG A 18 27.40 -12.55 4.68
N ASP A 19 26.46 -11.68 4.32
CA ASP A 19 26.08 -10.53 5.12
C ASP A 19 24.83 -10.82 5.99
N GLY A 20 24.31 -12.05 5.97
CA GLY A 20 23.17 -12.49 6.78
C GLY A 20 21.84 -11.83 6.43
N ILE A 21 21.65 -11.39 5.18
CA ILE A 21 20.46 -10.67 4.71
C ILE A 21 19.36 -11.66 4.34
N THR A 22 18.15 -11.45 4.89
CA THR A 22 16.95 -12.22 4.55
C THR A 22 16.02 -11.41 3.66
N VAL A 23 15.47 -12.06 2.62
CA VAL A 23 14.45 -11.47 1.74
C VAL A 23 13.13 -12.21 1.97
N THR A 24 12.11 -11.47 2.41
CA THR A 24 10.78 -12.01 2.69
C THR A 24 9.73 -11.23 1.91
N GLY A 25 8.85 -11.94 1.22
CA GLY A 25 7.63 -11.36 0.64
C GLY A 25 6.50 -11.37 1.67
N SER A 26 5.62 -10.37 1.60
CA SER A 26 4.42 -10.33 2.45
C SER A 26 3.25 -9.85 1.63
N ASP A 27 2.15 -10.60 1.71
CA ASP A 27 0.85 -10.24 1.16
C ASP A 27 -0.07 -9.75 2.29
N PRO A 28 -1.22 -9.13 1.97
CA PRO A 28 -2.19 -8.74 2.98
C PRO A 28 -2.54 -9.90 3.90
N GLY A 29 -2.50 -9.63 5.21
CA GLY A 29 -2.76 -10.62 6.25
C GLY A 29 -4.22 -11.04 6.37
N THR A 30 -4.48 -11.87 7.36
CA THR A 30 -5.82 -12.33 7.73
C THR A 30 -6.69 -11.18 8.28
N TRP A 31 -7.99 -11.43 8.40
CA TRP A 31 -8.90 -10.52 9.10
C TRP A 31 -8.50 -10.25 10.56
N HIS A 32 -7.81 -11.20 11.18
CA HIS A 32 -7.27 -11.03 12.53
C HIS A 32 -6.16 -9.99 12.53
N ASP A 33 -5.19 -10.12 11.61
CA ASP A 33 -4.08 -9.16 11.47
C ASP A 33 -4.60 -7.74 11.19
N ALA A 34 -5.63 -7.62 10.34
CA ALA A 34 -6.31 -6.35 10.09
C ALA A 34 -6.94 -5.75 11.36
N ALA A 35 -7.58 -6.56 12.20
CA ALA A 35 -8.16 -6.10 13.45
C ALA A 35 -7.07 -5.62 14.43
N GLU A 36 -5.91 -6.28 14.47
CA GLU A 36 -4.80 -5.86 15.32
C GLU A 36 -4.26 -4.47 14.92
N VAL A 37 -4.11 -4.18 13.63
CA VAL A 37 -3.62 -2.88 13.17
C VAL A 37 -4.67 -1.77 13.23
N LEU A 38 -5.96 -2.09 13.13
CA LEU A 38 -7.05 -1.11 13.21
C LEU A 38 -7.36 -0.68 14.65
N ARG A 39 -7.11 -1.52 15.65
CA ARG A 39 -7.29 -1.17 17.08
C ARG A 39 -6.55 0.11 17.49
N PRO A 40 -5.23 0.27 17.25
CA PRO A 40 -4.54 1.51 17.57
C PRO A 40 -4.99 2.70 16.70
N HIS A 41 -5.43 2.45 15.46
CA HIS A 41 -5.95 3.50 14.58
C HIS A 41 -7.26 4.10 15.12
N ALA A 42 -8.14 3.26 15.66
CA ALA A 42 -9.42 3.68 16.26
C ALA A 42 -9.27 4.52 17.54
N VAL A 43 -8.08 4.52 18.16
CA VAL A 43 -7.75 5.32 19.35
C VAL A 43 -6.68 6.36 19.06
N ASP A 44 -6.57 6.78 17.79
CA ASP A 44 -5.67 7.82 17.29
C ASP A 44 -4.19 7.62 17.62
N ARG A 45 -3.77 6.38 17.92
CA ARG A 45 -2.35 6.05 18.16
C ARG A 45 -1.58 5.85 16.85
N THR A 46 -2.28 5.57 15.77
CA THR A 46 -1.74 5.48 14.41
C THR A 46 -2.69 6.17 13.45
N GLY A 47 -2.18 6.66 12.32
CA GLY A 47 -2.96 7.39 11.32
C GLY A 47 -2.52 7.05 9.90
N ALA A 48 -3.45 7.09 8.96
CA ALA A 48 -3.13 7.03 7.53
C ALA A 48 -2.94 8.45 6.99
N VAL A 49 -1.86 8.69 6.25
CA VAL A 49 -1.64 9.96 5.56
C VAL A 49 -2.20 9.85 4.15
N HIS A 50 -3.24 10.63 3.86
CA HIS A 50 -3.88 10.65 2.54
C HIS A 50 -4.38 12.03 2.14
N GLY A 51 -4.51 12.26 0.84
CA GLY A 51 -5.27 13.36 0.26
C GLY A 51 -6.62 12.85 -0.24
N THR A 52 -7.68 13.63 -0.05
CA THR A 52 -9.02 13.29 -0.55
C THR A 52 -9.31 14.07 -1.81
N ARG A 53 -9.84 13.40 -2.85
CA ARG A 53 -10.21 14.01 -4.14
C ARG A 53 -11.59 13.49 -4.58
N PRO A 54 -12.37 14.24 -5.36
CA PRO A 54 -13.63 13.74 -5.89
C PRO A 54 -13.41 12.50 -6.75
N LEU A 55 -14.33 11.53 -6.68
CA LEU A 55 -14.30 10.34 -7.55
C LEU A 55 -14.32 10.73 -9.04
N ALA A 56 -14.95 11.85 -9.38
CA ALA A 56 -14.97 12.37 -10.75
C ALA A 56 -13.57 12.68 -11.32
N SER A 57 -12.55 12.86 -10.47
CA SER A 57 -11.16 13.07 -10.90
C SER A 57 -10.33 11.78 -10.89
N ALA A 58 -10.93 10.58 -10.92
CA ALA A 58 -10.22 9.30 -10.74
C ALA A 58 -9.14 9.01 -11.80
N ASP A 59 -9.25 9.58 -13.01
CA ASP A 59 -8.27 9.37 -14.07
C ASP A 59 -6.90 10.00 -13.73
N GLU A 60 -6.88 11.12 -13.02
CA GLU A 60 -5.65 11.80 -12.62
C GLU A 60 -4.76 10.94 -11.68
N PRO A 61 -5.26 10.43 -10.53
CA PRO A 61 -4.47 9.57 -9.65
C PRO A 61 -4.14 8.21 -10.30
N ALA A 62 -4.97 7.70 -11.21
CA ALA A 62 -4.65 6.51 -11.98
C ALA A 62 -3.40 6.71 -12.86
N ASP A 63 -3.13 7.94 -13.30
CA ASP A 63 -1.90 8.32 -14.00
C ASP A 63 -0.74 8.63 -13.05
N GLU A 64 -1.03 9.34 -11.95
CA GLU A 64 -0.06 9.87 -10.99
C GLU A 64 0.61 8.77 -10.14
N VAL A 65 -0.18 7.83 -9.61
CA VAL A 65 0.27 6.81 -8.65
C VAL A 65 1.27 5.83 -9.27
N PRO A 66 1.02 5.23 -10.45
CA PRO A 66 1.99 4.31 -11.06
C PRO A 66 3.31 4.99 -11.45
N ARG A 67 3.30 6.32 -11.65
CA ARG A 67 4.48 7.13 -11.94
C ARG A 67 5.22 7.61 -10.68
N GLY A 68 4.74 7.25 -9.49
CA GLY A 68 5.34 7.66 -8.22
C GLY A 68 5.26 9.16 -7.96
N ARG A 69 4.29 9.87 -8.56
CA ARG A 69 4.11 11.33 -8.38
C ARG A 69 3.24 11.66 -7.16
N ALA A 70 2.42 10.71 -6.72
CA ALA A 70 1.58 10.85 -5.54
C ALA A 70 2.43 10.84 -4.27
N ARG A 71 2.33 11.91 -3.48
CA ARG A 71 3.09 12.07 -2.23
C ARG A 71 2.56 11.23 -1.07
N THR A 72 1.27 10.88 -1.12
CA THR A 72 0.54 10.19 -0.06
C THR A 72 -0.46 9.22 -0.69
N GLY A 73 -1.16 8.42 0.13
CA GLY A 73 -2.36 7.73 -0.34
C GLY A 73 -3.39 8.73 -0.89
N ILE A 74 -4.21 8.29 -1.84
CA ILE A 74 -5.29 9.09 -2.41
C ILE A 74 -6.61 8.38 -2.13
N VAL A 75 -7.51 9.06 -1.44
CA VAL A 75 -8.87 8.60 -1.19
C VAL A 75 -9.78 9.29 -2.18
N LEU A 76 -10.54 8.51 -2.94
CA LEU A 76 -11.56 9.04 -3.86
C LEU A 76 -12.89 9.13 -3.13
N ASP A 77 -13.37 10.36 -2.94
CA ASP A 77 -14.65 10.66 -2.32
C ASP A 77 -15.78 10.52 -3.36
N PRO A 78 -16.72 9.57 -3.18
CA PRO A 78 -17.85 9.41 -4.08
C PRO A 78 -18.86 10.56 -4.03
N GLY A 79 -18.74 11.53 -3.11
CA GLY A 79 -19.67 12.66 -2.97
C GLY A 79 -21.04 12.27 -2.41
N THR A 80 -21.28 10.98 -2.18
CA THR A 80 -22.37 10.47 -1.35
C THR A 80 -21.92 10.58 0.11
N GLY A 81 -22.08 11.79 0.66
CA GLY A 81 -21.62 12.11 2.00
C GLY A 81 -22.08 11.11 3.08
N ARG A 82 -21.27 11.00 4.13
CA ARG A 82 -21.82 10.81 5.48
C ARG A 82 -22.11 12.17 6.09
#